data_AF-A0A0V1FCW8-F1
#
_entry.id   AF-A0A0V1FCW8-F1
#
_cell.length_a   1.000
_cell.length_b   1.000
_cell.length_c   1.000
_cell.angle_alpha   90.00
_cell.angle_beta   90.00
_cell.angle_gamma   90.00
#
_symmetry.space_group_name_H-M   'P 1'
#
loop_
_entity.id
_entity.type
_entity.pdbx_description
1 polymer ?
#
loop_
_entity_poly.entity_id
_entity_poly.type
_entity_poly.pdbx_seq_one_letter_code
_entity_poly.pdbx_strand_id
1 'polypeptide(L)'
;MHFFHTVLFCLLIYCLISAHDEDGVRLPSRCETCKYLALELEARFSETGQSPENTFNGRGGTKKYRDSELRFIETMENLCDRLLEYNLHKEHKNSLRFARGQSETMKTLHGLVNRGVQVELGLPYELWDSPSVEVTRMKQDCETMLENNEEAIERWYYAKQKEPLRHYLCENRVLNTDERQCLYESQADSTPHTDLMLSQIIRQMRRLDAYSKPVEDFRIRTAFGGTVTLISSMVIGILFFNELMTYLSTEIVEELLVDTTVGDARLKINFDIVFPAMACILSVDAMDASGQFQNDVTENVWKEPIHWSENNVGTTTPTIQQSKARNCGSCYGAETSEIQCCNSCDDVMEAYKRKGWALNSMDSVEQCRDREWVQKLHHSLNQGCHVYGWLEVSKVTGNFHIAPGSSVKDVHVHVHNLHQLGPSAFNTSHTIKHFSFGQSFPGKKFPLDGETVIANKGGVMVHYFVKIVPTVYVDLKQNRLLTHQFSVTKSKLDIDVNSPDGLPGFFVSYEFSPLMVQLNEKEKPFTHFLTDICVIVGGVFTVASLIDSFLYHSSRKLAEKIRQGKFN
;
A
#
# COMPACT_ATOMS: atom_id res chain seq x y z
N MET A 1 0.51 0.48 12.09
CA MET A 1 1.49 -0.63 11.95
C MET A 1 1.46 -1.62 13.14
N HIS A 2 1.45 -1.18 14.40
CA HIS A 2 1.45 -2.10 15.57
C HIS A 2 0.17 -2.92 15.77
N PHE A 3 -1.01 -2.34 15.55
CA PHE A 3 -2.30 -3.07 15.58
C PHE A 3 -2.38 -4.19 14.54
N PHE A 4 -1.57 -4.09 13.48
CA PHE A 4 -1.56 -4.97 12.34
C PHE A 4 -0.78 -6.27 12.61
N HIS A 5 0.36 -6.16 13.30
CA HIS A 5 1.15 -7.32 13.73
C HIS A 5 0.42 -8.15 14.78
N THR A 6 -0.34 -7.52 15.68
CA THR A 6 -1.12 -8.23 16.70
C THR A 6 -2.27 -9.04 16.12
N VAL A 7 -2.96 -8.53 15.09
CA VAL A 7 -4.05 -9.26 14.42
C VAL A 7 -3.51 -10.45 13.63
N LEU A 8 -2.39 -10.27 12.91
CA LEU A 8 -1.73 -11.35 12.18
C LEU A 8 -1.22 -12.46 13.13
N PHE A 9 -0.68 -12.09 14.28
CA PHE A 9 -0.20 -13.02 15.30
C PHE A 9 -1.34 -13.77 16.00
N CYS A 10 -2.45 -13.10 16.31
CA CYS A 10 -3.64 -13.74 16.86
C CYS A 10 -4.32 -14.71 15.88
N LEU A 11 -4.33 -14.40 14.58
CA LEU A 11 -4.86 -15.31 13.54
C LEU A 11 -3.96 -16.53 13.32
N LEU A 12 -2.64 -16.37 13.40
CA LEU A 12 -1.68 -17.49 13.38
C LEU A 12 -1.87 -18.44 14.57
N ILE A 13 -2.17 -17.90 15.76
CA ILE A 13 -2.44 -18.70 16.97
C ILE A 13 -3.79 -19.42 16.88
N TYR A 14 -4.82 -18.77 16.34
CA TYR A 14 -6.13 -19.41 16.11
C TYR A 14 -6.03 -20.59 15.12
N CYS A 15 -5.16 -20.48 14.12
CA CYS A 15 -4.86 -21.55 13.15
C CYS A 15 -4.19 -22.80 13.76
N LEU A 16 -3.45 -22.68 14.86
CA LEU A 16 -2.84 -23.85 15.52
C LEU A 16 -3.87 -24.69 16.30
N ILE A 17 -5.06 -24.15 16.58
CA ILE A 17 -6.06 -24.76 17.46
C ILE A 17 -7.14 -25.49 16.66
N SER A 18 -7.33 -25.17 15.38
CA SER A 18 -8.38 -25.74 14.53
C SER A 18 -7.85 -26.78 13.54
N ALA A 19 -7.43 -27.93 14.06
CA ALA A 19 -7.10 -29.10 13.25
C ALA A 19 -7.74 -30.36 13.84
N HIS A 20 -9.03 -30.55 13.55
CA HIS A 20 -9.64 -31.87 13.58
C HIS A 20 -10.86 -31.88 12.66
N ASP A 21 -10.79 -32.60 11.54
CA ASP A 21 -11.81 -33.58 11.18
C ASP A 21 -11.27 -34.53 10.12
N GLU A 22 -11.48 -35.82 10.35
CA GLU A 22 -11.07 -36.90 9.46
C GLU A 22 -12.15 -37.17 8.41
N ASP A 23 -11.81 -37.06 7.13
CA ASP A 23 -12.66 -37.55 6.04
C ASP A 23 -12.62 -39.09 6.01
N GLY A 24 -13.54 -39.73 6.72
CA GLY A 24 -13.71 -41.19 6.76
C GLY A 24 -14.48 -41.77 5.57
N VAL A 25 -14.17 -43.03 5.22
CA VAL A 25 -14.85 -43.82 4.18
C VAL A 25 -16.32 -44.08 4.55
N ARG A 26 -17.28 -43.78 3.65
CA ARG A 26 -18.73 -44.00 3.90
C ARG A 26 -19.18 -45.39 3.46
N LEU A 27 -19.24 -46.32 4.42
CA LEU A 27 -19.71 -47.69 4.25
C LEU A 27 -21.19 -47.78 3.77
N PRO A 28 -21.60 -48.90 3.13
CA PRO A 28 -22.98 -49.13 2.72
C PRO A 28 -23.92 -49.23 3.94
N SER A 29 -25.10 -48.65 3.81
CA SER A 29 -26.17 -48.79 4.81
C SER A 29 -26.91 -50.11 4.64
N ARG A 30 -27.57 -50.59 5.71
CA ARG A 30 -28.43 -51.79 5.66
C ARG A 30 -29.53 -51.67 4.59
N CYS A 31 -30.04 -50.46 4.37
CA CYS A 31 -31.03 -50.22 3.33
C CYS A 31 -30.44 -50.40 1.93
N GLU A 32 -29.27 -49.81 1.65
CA GLU A 32 -28.58 -49.96 0.36
C GLU A 32 -28.31 -51.44 0.06
N THR A 33 -27.75 -52.17 1.02
CA THR A 33 -27.49 -53.61 0.87
C THR A 33 -28.77 -54.39 0.59
N CYS A 34 -29.85 -54.15 1.34
CA CYS A 34 -31.11 -54.86 1.12
C CYS A 34 -31.73 -54.56 -0.25
N LYS A 35 -31.66 -53.30 -0.68
CA LYS A 35 -32.16 -52.86 -1.99
C LYS A 35 -31.50 -53.64 -3.13
N TYR A 36 -30.17 -53.73 -3.13
CA TYR A 36 -29.42 -54.43 -4.18
C TYR A 36 -29.53 -55.95 -4.06
N LEU A 37 -29.59 -56.50 -2.84
CA LEU A 37 -29.89 -57.92 -2.63
C LEU A 37 -31.24 -58.31 -3.24
N ALA A 38 -32.30 -57.55 -2.94
CA ALA A 38 -33.63 -57.84 -3.45
C ALA A 38 -33.69 -57.71 -4.99
N LEU A 39 -33.03 -56.69 -5.54
CA LEU A 39 -32.95 -56.45 -6.98
C LEU A 39 -32.23 -57.59 -7.72
N GLU A 40 -31.07 -58.03 -7.23
CA GLU A 40 -30.31 -59.12 -7.85
C GLU A 40 -31.01 -60.47 -7.71
N LEU A 41 -31.67 -60.72 -6.58
CA LEU A 41 -32.41 -61.97 -6.37
C LEU A 41 -33.62 -62.08 -7.29
N GLU A 42 -34.39 -61.00 -7.44
CA GLU A 42 -35.50 -60.94 -8.41
C GLU A 42 -35.02 -61.06 -9.86
N ALA A 43 -33.90 -60.42 -10.20
CA ALA A 43 -33.29 -60.52 -11.52
C ALA A 43 -32.88 -61.97 -11.83
N ARG A 44 -32.21 -62.66 -10.90
CA ARG A 44 -31.77 -64.05 -11.09
C ARG A 44 -32.93 -65.04 -11.15
N PHE A 45 -33.98 -64.83 -10.35
CA PHE A 45 -35.22 -65.60 -10.53
C PHE A 45 -35.87 -65.32 -11.89
N SER A 46 -35.87 -64.08 -12.37
CA SER A 46 -36.43 -63.77 -13.70
C SER A 46 -35.63 -64.39 -14.84
N GLU A 47 -34.29 -64.42 -14.74
CA GLU A 47 -33.37 -65.06 -15.70
C GLU A 47 -33.59 -66.58 -15.75
N THR A 48 -33.56 -67.25 -14.59
CA THR A 48 -33.77 -68.72 -14.50
C THR A 48 -35.19 -69.15 -14.84
N GLY A 49 -36.17 -68.24 -14.71
CA GLY A 49 -37.58 -68.50 -15.06
C GLY A 49 -37.87 -68.50 -16.56
N GLN A 50 -36.96 -67.96 -17.38
CA GLN A 50 -37.06 -67.92 -18.84
C GLN A 50 -36.41 -69.14 -19.53
N SER A 51 -35.63 -69.94 -18.79
CA SER A 51 -35.01 -71.16 -19.32
C SER A 51 -36.07 -72.21 -19.67
N PRO A 52 -36.09 -72.74 -20.91
CA PRO A 52 -37.03 -73.78 -21.32
C PRO A 52 -36.52 -75.14 -20.82
N GLU A 53 -36.59 -75.38 -19.50
CA GLU A 53 -36.16 -76.65 -18.92
C GLU A 53 -37.26 -77.37 -18.12
N ASN A 54 -37.22 -78.69 -18.30
CA ASN A 54 -38.36 -79.59 -18.25
C ASN A 54 -38.78 -79.98 -16.83
N THR A 55 -40.04 -80.39 -16.74
CA THR A 55 -40.70 -80.99 -15.58
C THR A 55 -39.79 -81.99 -14.85
N PHE A 56 -39.63 -81.82 -13.54
CA PHE A 56 -38.88 -82.75 -12.69
C PHE A 56 -39.84 -83.83 -12.15
N ASN A 57 -39.50 -85.11 -12.33
CA ASN A 57 -40.25 -86.23 -11.78
C ASN A 57 -39.70 -86.59 -10.38
N GLY A 58 -40.38 -86.12 -9.34
CA GLY A 58 -40.13 -86.52 -7.95
C GLY A 58 -41.12 -87.60 -7.48
N ARG A 59 -40.83 -88.23 -6.33
CA ARG A 59 -41.67 -89.26 -5.65
C ARG A 59 -43.10 -88.80 -5.26
N GLY A 60 -43.51 -87.59 -5.65
CA GLY A 60 -44.82 -86.98 -5.36
C GLY A 60 -45.47 -86.23 -6.53
N GLY A 61 -45.04 -86.49 -7.78
CA GLY A 61 -45.65 -85.91 -9.00
C GLY A 61 -44.73 -84.99 -9.80
N THR A 62 -45.19 -84.60 -10.98
CA THR A 62 -44.52 -83.70 -11.94
C THR A 62 -44.55 -82.25 -11.43
N LYS A 63 -43.41 -81.71 -10.99
CA LYS A 63 -43.27 -80.27 -10.64
C LYS A 63 -42.51 -79.54 -11.75
N LYS A 64 -42.95 -78.33 -12.08
CA LYS A 64 -42.23 -77.45 -13.03
C LYS A 64 -40.93 -76.99 -12.37
N TYR A 65 -39.82 -76.94 -13.12
CA TYR A 65 -38.52 -76.44 -12.63
C TYR A 65 -38.64 -75.05 -11.97
N ARG A 66 -39.54 -74.20 -12.51
CA ARG A 66 -39.90 -72.90 -11.95
C ARG A 66 -40.37 -72.94 -10.48
N ASP A 67 -40.99 -74.03 -10.04
CA ASP A 67 -41.54 -74.13 -8.68
C ASP A 67 -40.75 -75.19 -7.86
N SER A 68 -39.53 -75.51 -8.29
CA SER A 68 -38.66 -76.50 -7.66
C SER A 68 -37.75 -75.88 -6.59
N GLU A 69 -37.45 -76.68 -5.57
CA GLU A 69 -36.50 -76.38 -4.49
C GLU A 69 -35.06 -76.29 -5.00
N LEU A 70 -34.72 -77.10 -6.02
CA LEU A 70 -33.42 -77.07 -6.66
C LEU A 70 -33.11 -75.70 -7.27
N ARG A 71 -34.06 -75.11 -8.01
CA ARG A 71 -33.94 -73.76 -8.56
C ARG A 71 -33.76 -72.70 -7.48
N PHE A 72 -34.41 -72.87 -6.33
CA PHE A 72 -34.28 -71.95 -5.21
C PHE A 72 -32.85 -71.94 -4.66
N ILE A 73 -32.30 -73.12 -4.35
CA ILE A 73 -30.93 -73.28 -3.84
C ILE A 73 -29.90 -72.77 -4.85
N GLU A 74 -30.01 -73.18 -6.12
CA GLU A 74 -29.11 -72.77 -7.21
C GLU A 74 -29.13 -71.25 -7.46
N THR A 75 -30.28 -70.59 -7.23
CA THR A 75 -30.42 -69.15 -7.41
C THR A 75 -29.82 -68.36 -6.24
N MET A 76 -29.87 -68.89 -5.02
CA MET A 76 -29.28 -68.24 -3.85
C MET A 76 -27.77 -68.42 -3.77
N GLU A 77 -27.23 -69.54 -4.26
CA GLU A 77 -25.78 -69.77 -4.30
C GLU A 77 -25.05 -68.71 -5.14
N ASN A 78 -23.99 -68.14 -4.56
CA ASN A 78 -23.15 -67.11 -5.18
C ASN A 78 -23.91 -65.86 -5.68
N LEU A 79 -25.09 -65.56 -5.14
CA LEU A 79 -25.85 -64.38 -5.53
C LEU A 79 -25.09 -63.09 -5.22
N CYS A 80 -24.53 -62.99 -4.01
CA CYS A 80 -23.86 -61.79 -3.54
C CYS A 80 -22.52 -61.51 -4.29
N ASP A 81 -21.95 -62.49 -5.00
CA ASP A 81 -20.79 -62.27 -5.85
C ASP A 81 -21.11 -61.31 -7.02
N ARG A 82 -22.36 -61.27 -7.49
CA ARG A 82 -22.81 -60.30 -8.52
C ARG A 82 -22.71 -58.84 -8.05
N LEU A 83 -22.67 -58.61 -6.74
CA LEU A 83 -22.47 -57.25 -6.20
C LEU A 83 -21.07 -56.71 -6.48
N LEU A 84 -20.09 -57.57 -6.77
CA LEU A 84 -18.74 -57.16 -7.16
C LEU A 84 -18.69 -56.55 -8.57
N GLU A 85 -19.73 -56.75 -9.40
CA GLU A 85 -19.85 -56.08 -10.70
C GLU A 85 -20.27 -54.61 -10.59
N TYR A 86 -20.69 -54.17 -9.40
CA TYR A 86 -21.06 -52.79 -9.14
C TYR A 86 -19.84 -51.95 -8.80
N ASN A 87 -19.81 -50.75 -9.34
CA ASN A 87 -18.81 -49.74 -9.03
C ASN A 87 -19.44 -48.59 -8.26
N LEU A 88 -18.58 -47.85 -7.55
CA LEU A 88 -18.98 -46.64 -6.86
C LEU A 88 -18.97 -45.45 -7.84
N HIS A 89 -20.14 -44.91 -8.09
CA HIS A 89 -20.40 -43.70 -8.85
C HIS A 89 -20.60 -42.53 -7.89
N LYS A 90 -19.53 -41.77 -7.66
CA LYS A 90 -19.58 -40.59 -6.76
C LYS A 90 -20.44 -39.46 -7.32
N GLU A 91 -20.69 -39.47 -8.62
CA GLU A 91 -21.61 -38.56 -9.32
C GLU A 91 -23.08 -38.78 -8.94
N HIS A 92 -23.44 -40.00 -8.52
CA HIS A 92 -24.79 -40.33 -8.12
C HIS A 92 -24.96 -40.14 -6.60
N LYS A 93 -26.11 -39.58 -6.22
CA LYS A 93 -26.45 -39.39 -4.80
C LYS A 93 -27.21 -40.59 -4.26
N ASN A 94 -27.09 -40.78 -2.94
CA ASN A 94 -27.80 -41.79 -2.16
C ASN A 94 -27.52 -43.22 -2.66
N SER A 95 -28.52 -44.12 -2.62
CA SER A 95 -28.31 -45.53 -2.94
C SER A 95 -27.95 -45.80 -4.41
N LEU A 96 -28.22 -44.84 -5.29
CA LEU A 96 -27.86 -44.90 -6.72
C LEU A 96 -26.36 -44.77 -6.98
N ARG A 97 -25.54 -44.55 -5.93
CA ARG A 97 -24.08 -44.55 -6.00
C ARG A 97 -23.47 -45.90 -6.38
N PHE A 98 -24.22 -46.99 -6.29
CA PHE A 98 -23.78 -48.29 -6.78
C PHE A 98 -24.42 -48.55 -8.15
N ALA A 99 -23.62 -48.56 -9.22
CA ALA A 99 -24.11 -48.89 -10.55
C ALA A 99 -23.08 -49.74 -11.32
N ARG A 100 -23.57 -50.49 -12.31
CA ARG A 100 -22.69 -51.30 -13.17
C ARG A 100 -22.03 -50.42 -14.23
N GLY A 101 -20.78 -50.75 -14.57
CA GLY A 101 -19.96 -50.00 -15.53
C GLY A 101 -18.96 -49.04 -14.88
N GLN A 102 -18.10 -48.40 -15.68
CA GLN A 102 -17.09 -47.48 -15.18
C GLN A 102 -17.73 -46.12 -14.80
N SER A 103 -17.31 -45.56 -13.67
CA SER A 103 -17.71 -44.22 -13.25
C SER A 103 -17.16 -43.14 -14.18
N GLU A 104 -17.82 -41.98 -14.22
CA GLU A 104 -17.33 -40.84 -15.02
C GLU A 104 -15.93 -40.40 -14.57
N THR A 105 -15.65 -40.52 -13.28
CA THR A 105 -14.34 -40.22 -12.68
C THR A 105 -13.27 -41.19 -13.16
N MET A 106 -13.55 -42.50 -13.13
CA MET A 106 -12.60 -43.52 -13.58
C MET A 106 -12.38 -43.47 -15.10
N LYS A 107 -13.43 -43.21 -15.88
CA LYS A 107 -13.33 -43.02 -17.33
C LYS A 107 -12.46 -41.81 -17.69
N THR A 108 -12.54 -40.73 -16.92
CA THR A 108 -11.70 -39.54 -17.09
C THR A 108 -10.24 -39.84 -16.74
N LEU A 109 -10.00 -40.59 -15.66
CA LEU A 109 -8.67 -41.03 -15.26
C LEU A 109 -7.98 -41.87 -16.35
N HIS A 110 -8.65 -42.89 -16.88
CA HIS A 110 -8.12 -43.65 -18.01
C HIS A 110 -7.87 -42.76 -19.24
N GLY A 111 -8.74 -41.78 -19.50
CA GLY A 111 -8.58 -40.82 -20.59
C GLY A 111 -7.33 -39.92 -20.44
N LEU A 112 -6.96 -39.55 -19.22
CA LEU A 112 -5.76 -38.76 -18.93
C LEU A 112 -4.49 -39.61 -19.06
N VAL A 113 -4.51 -40.83 -18.54
CA VAL A 113 -3.40 -41.78 -18.67
C VAL A 113 -3.15 -42.14 -20.14
N ASN A 114 -4.21 -42.39 -20.92
CA ASN A 114 -4.12 -42.66 -22.36
C ASN A 114 -3.58 -41.47 -23.16
N ARG A 115 -3.61 -40.24 -22.60
CA ARG A 115 -3.02 -39.02 -23.18
C ARG A 115 -1.61 -38.75 -22.66
N GLY A 116 -1.01 -39.67 -21.90
CA GLY A 116 0.35 -39.57 -21.39
C GLY A 116 0.52 -38.73 -20.12
N VAL A 117 -0.57 -38.42 -19.41
CA VAL A 117 -0.51 -37.70 -18.12
C VAL A 117 -0.20 -38.71 -17.01
N GLN A 118 0.83 -38.45 -16.19
CA GLN A 118 1.10 -39.25 -15.00
C GLN A 118 0.06 -38.98 -13.92
N VAL A 119 -0.71 -40.01 -13.56
CA VAL A 119 -1.70 -39.97 -12.47
C VAL A 119 -1.25 -40.95 -11.39
N GLU A 120 -0.89 -40.44 -10.22
CA GLU A 120 -0.51 -41.26 -9.07
C GLU A 120 -1.69 -41.41 -8.10
N LEU A 121 -2.42 -42.53 -8.19
CA LEU A 121 -3.50 -42.87 -7.24
C LEU A 121 -2.99 -43.65 -6.01
N GLY A 122 -1.68 -43.84 -5.87
CA GLY A 122 -1.09 -44.67 -4.81
C GLY A 122 -1.38 -46.17 -4.93
N LEU A 123 -1.97 -46.60 -6.05
CA LEU A 123 -2.33 -47.99 -6.37
C LEU A 123 -1.80 -48.35 -7.78
N PRO A 124 -1.23 -49.56 -7.97
CA PRO A 124 -0.86 -50.08 -9.29
C PRO A 124 -2.01 -50.03 -10.29
N TYR A 125 -1.72 -49.73 -11.56
CA TYR A 125 -2.72 -49.61 -12.64
C TYR A 125 -3.59 -50.87 -12.79
N GLU A 126 -3.01 -52.04 -12.53
CA GLU A 126 -3.69 -53.35 -12.55
C GLU A 126 -4.81 -53.48 -11.51
N LEU A 127 -4.81 -52.64 -10.47
CA LEU A 127 -5.77 -52.66 -9.37
C LEU A 127 -6.83 -51.56 -9.48
N TRP A 128 -6.85 -50.77 -10.56
CA TRP A 128 -7.80 -49.67 -10.72
C TRP A 128 -9.25 -50.13 -10.92
N ASP A 129 -9.43 -51.30 -11.53
CA ASP A 129 -10.73 -51.94 -11.73
C ASP A 129 -11.11 -52.89 -10.56
N SER A 130 -10.35 -52.89 -9.45
CA SER A 130 -10.69 -53.70 -8.28
C SER A 130 -11.87 -53.10 -7.49
N PRO A 131 -12.76 -53.93 -6.91
CA PRO A 131 -13.94 -53.45 -6.20
C PRO A 131 -13.54 -52.63 -4.97
N SER A 132 -14.24 -51.52 -4.74
CA SER A 132 -13.94 -50.62 -3.62
C SER A 132 -14.24 -51.27 -2.25
N VAL A 133 -13.75 -50.66 -1.17
CA VAL A 133 -14.02 -51.13 0.20
C VAL A 133 -15.52 -51.13 0.49
N GLU A 134 -16.26 -50.14 -0.03
CA GLU A 134 -17.71 -50.04 0.11
C GLU A 134 -18.44 -51.17 -0.62
N VAL A 135 -18.01 -51.53 -1.84
CA VAL A 135 -18.60 -52.63 -2.62
C VAL A 135 -18.28 -53.99 -1.98
N THR A 136 -17.03 -54.17 -1.56
CA THR A 136 -16.59 -55.38 -0.84
C THR A 136 -17.37 -55.54 0.47
N ARG A 137 -17.62 -54.44 1.17
CA ARG A 137 -18.45 -54.45 2.37
C ARG A 137 -19.91 -54.77 2.07
N MET A 138 -20.46 -54.20 0.99
CA MET A 138 -21.84 -54.48 0.55
C MET A 138 -22.04 -55.97 0.23
N LYS A 139 -21.02 -56.62 -0.34
CA LYS A 139 -20.99 -58.07 -0.58
C LYS A 139 -21.04 -58.88 0.71
N GLN A 140 -20.20 -58.55 1.70
CA GLN A 140 -20.21 -59.20 3.02
C GLN A 140 -21.56 -59.02 3.75
N ASP A 141 -22.10 -57.81 3.72
CA ASP A 141 -23.38 -57.51 4.36
C ASP A 141 -24.55 -58.21 3.61
N CYS A 142 -24.43 -58.42 2.30
CA CYS A 142 -25.38 -59.20 1.49
C CYS A 142 -25.41 -60.67 1.89
N GLU A 143 -24.23 -61.31 2.02
CA GLU A 143 -24.12 -62.72 2.45
C GLU A 143 -24.77 -62.91 3.82
N THR A 144 -24.42 -62.03 4.77
CA THR A 144 -25.00 -62.02 6.11
C THR A 144 -26.52 -61.81 6.08
N MET A 145 -27.03 -60.95 5.20
CA MET A 145 -28.46 -60.65 5.11
C MET A 145 -29.25 -61.79 4.44
N LEU A 146 -28.66 -62.45 3.45
CA LEU A 146 -29.24 -63.60 2.76
C LEU A 146 -29.39 -64.78 3.72
N GLU A 147 -28.32 -65.11 4.46
CA GLU A 147 -28.32 -66.20 5.46
C GLU A 147 -29.38 -65.97 6.55
N ASN A 148 -29.43 -64.76 7.13
CA ASN A 148 -30.36 -64.46 8.22
C ASN A 148 -31.84 -64.44 7.79
N ASN A 149 -32.13 -64.35 6.48
CA ASN A 149 -33.50 -64.22 5.97
C ASN A 149 -33.90 -65.33 5.00
N GLU A 150 -33.12 -66.41 4.91
CA GLU A 150 -33.37 -67.55 4.02
C GLU A 150 -34.80 -68.09 4.13
N GLU A 151 -35.28 -68.38 5.34
CA GLU A 151 -36.65 -68.87 5.56
C GLU A 151 -37.74 -67.90 5.10
N ALA A 152 -37.47 -66.59 5.14
CA ALA A 152 -38.43 -65.58 4.71
C ALA A 152 -38.49 -65.54 3.18
N ILE A 153 -37.33 -65.62 2.52
CA ILE A 153 -37.19 -65.64 1.07
C ILE A 153 -37.79 -66.93 0.50
N GLU A 154 -37.59 -68.08 1.15
CA GLU A 154 -38.20 -69.36 0.76
C GLU A 154 -39.73 -69.28 0.77
N ARG A 155 -40.32 -68.73 1.85
CA ARG A 155 -41.77 -68.49 1.93
C ARG A 155 -42.27 -67.55 0.86
N TRP A 156 -41.50 -66.51 0.53
CA TRP A 156 -41.83 -65.61 -0.57
C TRP A 156 -41.83 -66.34 -1.92
N TYR A 157 -40.80 -67.17 -2.15
CA TYR A 157 -40.63 -67.95 -3.37
C TYR A 157 -41.77 -68.94 -3.59
N TYR A 158 -42.27 -69.63 -2.56
CA TYR A 158 -43.37 -70.59 -2.77
C TYR A 158 -44.78 -69.98 -2.73
N ALA A 159 -45.00 -68.91 -1.95
CA ALA A 159 -46.37 -68.45 -1.65
C ALA A 159 -46.67 -67.01 -2.12
N LYS A 160 -45.66 -66.17 -2.38
CA LYS A 160 -45.85 -64.72 -2.55
C LYS A 160 -45.06 -64.08 -3.70
N GLN A 161 -44.65 -64.82 -4.72
CA GLN A 161 -43.92 -64.29 -5.89
C GLN A 161 -44.61 -63.12 -6.65
N LYS A 162 -45.91 -62.87 -6.41
CA LYS A 162 -46.64 -61.72 -7.00
C LYS A 162 -46.32 -60.39 -6.32
N GLU A 163 -45.80 -60.39 -5.10
CA GLU A 163 -45.38 -59.20 -4.36
C GLU A 163 -43.89 -58.95 -4.61
N PRO A 164 -43.43 -57.71 -4.88
CA PRO A 164 -42.00 -57.46 -5.06
C PRO A 164 -41.23 -57.77 -3.77
N LEU A 165 -40.15 -58.52 -3.89
CA LEU A 165 -39.25 -58.93 -2.82
C LEU A 165 -38.72 -57.72 -2.05
N ARG A 166 -38.47 -56.60 -2.74
CA ARG A 166 -38.07 -55.34 -2.09
C ARG A 166 -39.06 -54.91 -0.99
N HIS A 167 -40.36 -55.04 -1.22
CA HIS A 167 -41.39 -54.71 -0.22
C HIS A 167 -41.52 -55.83 0.83
N TYR A 168 -41.56 -57.08 0.39
CA TYR A 168 -41.75 -58.23 1.29
C TYR A 168 -40.58 -58.47 2.26
N LEU A 169 -39.34 -58.33 1.77
CA LEU A 169 -38.12 -58.58 2.53
C LEU A 169 -37.60 -57.29 3.18
N CYS A 170 -37.32 -56.24 2.39
CA CYS A 170 -36.64 -55.07 2.93
C CYS A 170 -37.54 -54.21 3.80
N GLU A 171 -38.75 -53.88 3.35
CA GLU A 171 -39.63 -52.98 4.09
C GLU A 171 -40.34 -53.64 5.28
N ASN A 172 -40.79 -54.89 5.11
CA ASN A 172 -41.61 -55.56 6.12
C ASN A 172 -40.81 -56.38 7.15
N ARG A 173 -39.52 -56.69 6.89
CA ARG A 173 -38.73 -57.59 7.75
C ARG A 173 -37.35 -57.06 8.12
N VAL A 174 -36.60 -56.53 7.15
CA VAL A 174 -35.18 -56.17 7.37
C VAL A 174 -34.99 -54.75 7.91
N LEU A 175 -35.78 -53.77 7.42
CA LEU A 175 -35.57 -52.34 7.69
C LEU A 175 -36.62 -51.74 8.62
N ASN A 176 -36.16 -50.86 9.51
CA ASN A 176 -37.03 -50.02 10.34
C ASN A 176 -37.65 -48.87 9.53
N THR A 177 -38.70 -48.22 10.03
CA THR A 177 -39.38 -47.10 9.33
C THR A 177 -38.44 -45.98 8.92
N ASP A 178 -37.42 -45.69 9.73
CA ASP A 178 -36.49 -44.58 9.53
C ASP A 178 -35.38 -44.89 8.51
N GLU A 179 -35.23 -46.16 8.11
CA GLU A 179 -34.17 -46.64 7.21
C GLU A 179 -34.66 -46.81 5.76
N ARG A 180 -35.97 -46.71 5.50
CA ARG A 180 -36.59 -47.07 4.20
C ARG A 180 -36.36 -46.08 3.07
N GLN A 181 -35.77 -44.92 3.35
CA GLN A 181 -35.62 -43.83 2.38
C GLN A 181 -34.96 -44.28 1.08
N CYS A 182 -34.00 -45.22 1.15
CA CYS A 182 -33.27 -45.66 -0.03
C CYS A 182 -34.09 -46.51 -1.03
N LEU A 183 -35.18 -47.15 -0.57
CA LEU A 183 -35.98 -48.07 -1.39
C LEU A 183 -36.82 -47.35 -2.47
N TYR A 184 -37.14 -46.09 -2.24
CA TYR A 184 -38.08 -45.30 -3.03
C TYR A 184 -37.39 -44.30 -3.98
N GLU A 185 -36.07 -44.30 -4.04
CA GLU A 185 -35.29 -43.43 -4.90
C GLU A 185 -35.45 -43.85 -6.38
N SER A 186 -35.97 -42.94 -7.21
CA SER A 186 -36.10 -43.11 -8.66
C SER A 186 -35.16 -42.16 -9.42
N GLN A 187 -34.66 -42.59 -10.58
CA GLN A 187 -33.77 -41.80 -11.45
C GLN A 187 -34.39 -40.47 -11.95
N ALA A 188 -35.68 -40.27 -11.76
CA ALA A 188 -36.43 -39.10 -12.25
C ALA A 188 -36.24 -37.81 -11.42
N ASP A 189 -35.66 -37.89 -10.22
CA ASP A 189 -35.54 -36.75 -9.31
C ASP A 189 -34.26 -35.89 -9.53
N SER A 190 -33.61 -36.06 -10.68
CA SER A 190 -32.44 -35.28 -11.11
C SER A 190 -32.77 -34.19 -12.14
N THR A 191 -34.01 -33.74 -12.20
CA THR A 191 -34.40 -32.65 -13.10
C THR A 191 -34.54 -31.32 -12.33
N PRO A 192 -33.65 -30.34 -12.54
CA PRO A 192 -33.96 -28.97 -12.16
C PRO A 192 -34.99 -28.44 -13.17
N HIS A 193 -36.26 -28.45 -12.79
CA HIS A 193 -37.29 -27.63 -13.41
C HIS A 193 -37.02 -26.17 -13.07
N THR A 194 -36.40 -25.42 -14.00
CA THR A 194 -36.63 -24.00 -14.34
C THR A 194 -35.53 -23.49 -15.29
N ASP A 195 -35.91 -22.63 -16.24
CA ASP A 195 -35.08 -21.92 -17.24
C ASP A 195 -34.57 -22.65 -18.51
N LEU A 196 -35.47 -22.72 -19.50
CA LEU A 196 -35.17 -23.21 -20.85
C LEU A 196 -34.35 -22.22 -21.72
N MET A 197 -34.27 -20.93 -21.36
CA MET A 197 -33.54 -19.91 -22.14
C MET A 197 -32.11 -19.66 -21.63
N LEU A 198 -31.91 -19.58 -20.30
CA LEU A 198 -30.58 -19.40 -19.71
C LEU A 198 -29.70 -20.67 -19.87
N SER A 199 -30.32 -21.85 -19.89
CA SER A 199 -29.62 -23.14 -20.00
C SER A 199 -28.99 -23.41 -21.38
N GLN A 200 -29.48 -22.79 -22.46
CA GLN A 200 -28.85 -22.91 -23.78
C GLN A 200 -27.56 -22.09 -23.87
N ILE A 201 -27.58 -20.85 -23.37
CA ILE A 201 -26.39 -19.98 -23.31
C ILE A 201 -25.35 -20.58 -22.36
N ILE A 202 -25.76 -21.04 -21.18
CA ILE A 202 -24.86 -21.71 -20.23
C ILE A 202 -24.23 -22.97 -20.84
N ARG A 203 -24.98 -23.78 -21.61
CA ARG A 203 -24.43 -24.96 -22.29
C ARG A 203 -23.42 -24.61 -23.39
N GLN A 204 -23.63 -23.52 -24.12
CA GLN A 204 -22.68 -23.04 -25.13
C GLN A 204 -21.42 -22.46 -24.47
N MET A 205 -21.58 -21.66 -23.41
CA MET A 205 -20.46 -21.13 -22.60
C MET A 205 -19.64 -22.25 -21.94
N ARG A 206 -20.28 -23.37 -21.58
CA ARG A 206 -19.58 -24.55 -21.03
C ARG A 206 -18.61 -25.20 -22.03
N ARG A 207 -18.77 -24.96 -23.34
CA ARG A 207 -17.81 -25.39 -24.37
C ARG A 207 -16.61 -24.45 -24.49
N LEU A 208 -16.72 -23.22 -23.99
CA LEU A 208 -15.62 -22.24 -23.91
C LEU A 208 -14.84 -22.34 -22.58
N ASP A 209 -15.25 -23.24 -21.68
CA ASP A 209 -14.51 -23.55 -20.45
C ASP A 209 -13.23 -24.31 -20.82
N ALA A 210 -12.16 -23.57 -21.09
CA ALA A 210 -10.86 -24.10 -21.49
C ALA A 210 -10.14 -24.84 -20.35
N TYR A 211 -10.63 -24.71 -19.12
CA TYR A 211 -10.00 -25.26 -17.93
C TYR A 211 -10.78 -26.49 -17.46
N SER A 212 -10.17 -27.68 -17.58
CA SER A 212 -10.71 -28.90 -16.98
C SER A 212 -10.71 -28.74 -15.46
N LYS A 213 -11.89 -28.59 -14.85
CA LYS A 213 -12.02 -28.52 -13.39
C LYS A 213 -11.68 -29.91 -12.82
N PRO A 214 -10.69 -30.03 -11.93
CA PRO A 214 -10.43 -31.31 -11.27
C PRO A 214 -11.67 -31.70 -10.46
N VAL A 215 -12.07 -32.97 -10.53
CA VAL A 215 -13.18 -33.46 -9.70
C VAL A 215 -12.80 -33.33 -8.23
N GLU A 216 -13.76 -32.91 -7.40
CA GLU A 216 -13.55 -32.55 -5.98
C GLU A 216 -12.83 -33.65 -5.18
N ASP A 217 -12.96 -34.92 -5.59
CA ASP A 217 -12.34 -36.08 -4.94
C ASP A 217 -10.80 -36.13 -5.00
N PHE A 218 -10.16 -35.44 -5.94
CA PHE A 218 -8.70 -35.35 -5.98
C PHE A 218 -8.16 -34.11 -5.28
N ARG A 219 -9.04 -33.26 -4.75
CA ARG A 219 -8.67 -32.05 -4.02
C ARG A 219 -8.52 -32.37 -2.55
N ILE A 220 -7.31 -32.78 -2.16
CA ILE A 220 -6.96 -33.01 -0.76
C ILE A 220 -7.05 -31.66 -0.02
N ARG A 221 -8.03 -31.51 0.85
CA ARG A 221 -8.17 -30.33 1.71
C ARG A 221 -7.23 -30.51 2.90
N THR A 222 -6.25 -29.61 3.02
CA THR A 222 -5.29 -29.65 4.12
C THR A 222 -5.54 -28.45 5.05
N ALA A 223 -5.35 -28.64 6.36
CA ALA A 223 -5.44 -27.55 7.33
C ALA A 223 -4.43 -26.42 7.03
N PHE A 224 -3.25 -26.80 6.53
CA PHE A 224 -2.23 -25.86 6.05
C PHE A 224 -2.71 -25.07 4.82
N GLY A 225 -3.32 -25.72 3.83
CA GLY A 225 -3.88 -25.05 2.65
C GLY A 225 -5.03 -24.11 3.00
N GLY A 226 -5.86 -24.45 3.99
CA GLY A 226 -6.88 -23.56 4.55
C GLY A 226 -6.28 -22.31 5.17
N THR A 227 -5.20 -22.46 5.95
CA THR A 227 -4.45 -21.35 6.56
C THR A 227 -3.82 -20.45 5.51
N VAL A 228 -3.16 -21.03 4.50
CA VAL A 228 -2.56 -20.29 3.38
C VAL A 228 -3.63 -19.51 2.61
N THR A 229 -4.82 -20.08 2.41
CA THR A 229 -5.94 -19.41 1.72
C THR A 229 -6.46 -18.21 2.52
N LEU A 230 -6.61 -18.32 3.85
CA LEU A 230 -7.03 -17.21 4.70
C LEU A 230 -6.02 -16.06 4.68
N ILE A 231 -4.73 -16.38 4.83
CA ILE A 231 -3.64 -15.38 4.77
C ILE A 231 -3.61 -14.73 3.38
N SER A 232 -3.70 -15.51 2.31
CA SER A 232 -3.68 -15.01 0.93
C SER A 232 -4.87 -14.09 0.65
N SER A 233 -6.07 -14.45 1.13
CA SER A 233 -7.27 -13.62 0.99
C SER A 233 -7.13 -12.29 1.74
N MET A 234 -6.55 -12.30 2.93
CA MET A 234 -6.25 -11.09 3.69
C MET A 234 -5.23 -10.19 2.96
N VAL A 235 -4.14 -10.77 2.45
CA VAL A 235 -3.11 -10.04 1.68
C VAL A 235 -3.71 -9.42 0.41
N ILE A 236 -4.52 -10.18 -0.35
CA ILE A 236 -5.23 -9.67 -1.53
C ILE A 236 -6.13 -8.49 -1.15
N GLY A 237 -6.90 -8.59 -0.06
CA GLY A 237 -7.77 -7.49 0.39
C GLY A 237 -6.99 -6.21 0.75
N ILE A 238 -5.82 -6.35 1.36
CA ILE A 238 -4.96 -5.21 1.73
C ILE A 238 -4.38 -4.55 0.47
N LEU A 239 -3.79 -5.34 -0.43
CA LEU A 239 -3.20 -4.83 -1.66
C LEU A 239 -4.26 -4.19 -2.55
N PHE A 240 -5.45 -4.79 -2.64
CA PHE A 240 -6.59 -4.22 -3.34
C PHE A 240 -7.00 -2.87 -2.76
N PHE A 241 -7.11 -2.75 -1.42
CA PHE A 241 -7.48 -1.49 -0.80
C PHE A 241 -6.42 -0.41 -1.03
N ASN A 242 -5.13 -0.77 -0.99
CA ASN A 242 -4.05 0.16 -1.28
C ASN A 242 -4.08 0.63 -2.74
N GLU A 243 -4.31 -0.29 -3.69
CA GLU A 243 -4.43 0.04 -5.11
C GLU A 243 -5.67 0.90 -5.36
N LEU A 244 -6.78 0.62 -4.68
CA LEU A 244 -7.99 1.44 -4.76
C LEU A 244 -7.74 2.87 -4.27
N MET A 245 -7.04 3.05 -3.14
CA MET A 245 -6.69 4.38 -2.65
C MET A 245 -5.73 5.10 -3.59
N THR A 246 -4.82 4.36 -4.22
CA THR A 246 -3.87 4.89 -5.21
C THR A 246 -4.59 5.31 -6.50
N TYR A 247 -5.56 4.51 -6.98
CA TYR A 247 -6.39 4.83 -8.13
C TYR A 247 -7.28 6.07 -7.88
N LEU A 248 -7.78 6.24 -6.65
CA LEU A 248 -8.55 7.42 -6.25
C LEU A 248 -7.69 8.68 -6.04
N SER A 249 -6.37 8.54 -5.97
CA SER A 249 -5.44 9.66 -5.88
C SER A 249 -5.03 10.16 -7.28
N THR A 250 -4.77 11.46 -7.40
CA THR A 250 -4.29 12.07 -8.64
C THR A 250 -2.77 11.98 -8.73
N GLU A 251 -2.24 11.88 -9.95
CA GLU A 251 -0.81 11.82 -10.22
C GLU A 251 -0.36 13.09 -10.97
N ILE A 252 0.77 13.68 -10.56
CA ILE A 252 1.37 14.84 -11.22
C ILE A 252 2.49 14.34 -12.12
N VAL A 253 2.32 14.50 -13.43
CA VAL A 253 3.32 14.13 -14.44
C VAL A 253 4.11 15.37 -14.86
N GLU A 254 5.44 15.31 -14.72
CA GLU A 254 6.34 16.40 -15.06
C GLU A 254 6.87 16.26 -16.49
N GLU A 255 6.77 17.34 -17.28
CA GLU A 255 7.28 17.42 -18.65
C GLU A 255 8.20 18.65 -18.80
N LEU A 256 9.34 18.51 -19.46
CA LEU A 256 10.29 19.60 -19.69
C LEU A 256 10.05 20.23 -21.06
N LEU A 257 9.84 21.54 -21.06
CA LEU A 257 9.58 22.35 -22.25
C LEU A 257 10.55 23.53 -22.34
N VAL A 258 10.64 24.15 -23.51
CA VAL A 258 11.35 25.43 -23.68
C VAL A 258 10.42 26.54 -23.23
N ASP A 259 10.96 27.47 -22.45
CA ASP A 259 10.21 28.65 -22.05
C ASP A 259 9.99 29.59 -23.25
N THR A 260 8.74 29.71 -23.69
CA THR A 260 8.31 30.62 -24.76
C THR A 260 7.64 31.87 -24.23
N THR A 261 7.58 32.05 -22.90
CA THR A 261 6.91 33.21 -22.29
C THR A 261 7.75 34.47 -22.46
N VAL A 262 7.08 35.55 -22.89
CA VAL A 262 7.69 36.85 -23.23
C VAL A 262 8.35 37.48 -21.99
N GLY A 263 9.47 38.18 -22.19
CA GLY A 263 10.25 38.84 -21.13
C GLY A 263 9.52 39.95 -20.34
N ASP A 264 8.34 40.37 -20.78
CA ASP A 264 7.56 41.45 -20.15
C ASP A 264 6.71 40.97 -18.96
N ALA A 265 6.73 39.68 -18.63
CA ALA A 265 6.05 39.15 -17.46
C ALA A 265 6.74 39.64 -16.18
N ARG A 266 6.05 40.44 -15.38
CA ARG A 266 6.54 40.83 -14.05
C ARG A 266 6.33 39.70 -13.04
N LEU A 267 7.37 39.40 -12.28
CA LEU A 267 7.37 38.38 -11.24
C LEU A 267 7.33 39.05 -9.85
N LYS A 268 6.47 38.53 -8.98
CA LYS A 268 6.46 38.90 -7.57
C LYS A 268 7.36 37.98 -6.77
N ILE A 269 8.34 38.55 -6.08
CA ILE A 269 9.18 37.88 -5.09
C ILE A 269 8.56 38.17 -3.72
N ASN A 270 8.04 37.14 -3.05
CA ASN A 270 7.53 37.27 -1.69
C ASN A 270 8.60 36.81 -0.71
N PHE A 271 8.82 37.58 0.35
CA PHE A 271 9.78 37.24 1.38
C PHE A 271 9.26 37.65 2.76
N ASP A 272 9.61 36.84 3.75
CA ASP A 272 9.41 37.05 5.17
C ASP A 272 10.70 36.60 5.88
N ILE A 273 11.46 37.58 6.36
CA ILE A 273 12.80 37.38 6.91
C ILE A 273 12.91 38.10 8.25
N VAL A 274 13.42 37.39 9.25
CA VAL A 274 13.64 37.89 10.60
C VAL A 274 15.13 38.02 10.86
N PHE A 275 15.59 39.21 11.21
CA PHE A 275 16.94 39.50 11.66
C PHE A 275 16.95 39.70 13.18
N PRO A 276 17.32 38.70 14.00
CA PRO A 276 17.23 38.81 15.47
C PRO A 276 18.17 39.83 16.12
N ALA A 277 19.29 40.17 15.48
CA ALA A 277 20.36 40.99 16.07
C ALA A 277 20.71 42.21 15.19
N MET A 278 19.70 42.75 14.50
CA MET A 278 19.85 43.85 13.55
C MET A 278 18.68 44.81 13.66
N ALA A 279 18.99 46.09 13.86
CA ALA A 279 18.01 47.17 13.94
C ALA A 279 17.21 47.31 12.62
N CYS A 280 15.98 47.84 12.69
CA CYS A 280 15.17 48.12 11.48
C CYS A 280 15.65 49.30 10.61
N ILE A 281 16.89 49.75 10.78
CA ILE A 281 17.57 50.71 9.90
C ILE A 281 18.19 49.94 8.72
N LEU A 282 17.33 49.21 8.01
CA LEU A 282 17.69 48.38 6.85
C LEU A 282 17.09 49.00 5.60
N SER A 283 17.83 49.02 4.50
CA SER A 283 17.29 49.31 3.17
C SER A 283 17.06 48.00 2.41
N VAL A 284 16.02 48.00 1.57
CA VAL A 284 15.71 46.90 0.66
C VAL A 284 15.86 47.45 -0.75
N ASP A 285 16.94 47.05 -1.41
CA ASP A 285 17.36 47.60 -2.68
C ASP A 285 17.36 46.49 -3.75
N ALA A 286 16.86 46.80 -4.95
CA ALA A 286 16.82 45.87 -6.07
C ALA A 286 17.39 46.51 -7.35
N MET A 287 18.15 45.72 -8.10
CA MET A 287 18.77 46.09 -9.37
C MET A 287 18.58 44.95 -10.37
N ASP A 288 18.16 45.28 -11.58
CA ASP A 288 18.10 44.33 -12.68
C ASP A 288 19.20 44.56 -13.73
N ALA A 289 19.41 43.58 -14.61
CA ALA A 289 20.39 43.67 -15.70
C ALA A 289 20.03 44.73 -16.76
N SER A 290 18.80 45.25 -16.76
CA SER A 290 18.39 46.36 -17.63
C SER A 290 18.82 47.72 -17.11
N GLY A 291 19.37 47.77 -15.89
CA GLY A 291 19.77 49.01 -15.22
C GLY A 291 18.58 49.73 -14.56
N GLN A 292 17.46 49.05 -14.34
CA GLN A 292 16.37 49.57 -13.52
C GLN A 292 16.73 49.34 -12.04
N PHE A 293 16.72 50.43 -11.28
CA PHE A 293 17.01 50.44 -9.85
C PHE A 293 15.76 50.79 -9.05
N GLN A 294 15.50 50.01 -8.00
CA GLN A 294 14.49 50.31 -6.99
C GLN A 294 15.20 50.42 -5.65
N ASN A 295 15.36 51.64 -5.15
CA ASN A 295 16.09 51.91 -3.90
C ASN A 295 15.11 52.08 -2.73
N ASP A 296 15.43 51.45 -1.60
CA ASP A 296 14.65 51.38 -0.37
C ASP A 296 13.14 51.27 -0.61
N VAL A 297 12.74 50.14 -1.18
CA VAL A 297 11.34 49.88 -1.52
C VAL A 297 10.52 49.80 -0.23
N THR A 298 9.62 50.77 -0.05
CA THR A 298 8.76 50.91 1.13
C THR A 298 7.28 50.72 0.83
N GLU A 299 6.88 50.74 -0.44
CA GLU A 299 5.46 50.64 -0.83
C GLU A 299 4.84 49.28 -0.47
N ASN A 300 5.62 48.20 -0.56
CA ASN A 300 5.14 46.82 -0.42
C ASN A 300 6.02 45.97 0.50
N VAL A 301 6.86 46.65 1.31
CA VAL A 301 7.78 46.02 2.25
C VAL A 301 7.63 46.70 3.60
N TRP A 302 7.32 45.91 4.62
CA TRP A 302 7.12 46.36 5.98
C TRP A 302 8.30 45.90 6.86
N LYS A 303 8.68 46.76 7.80
CA LYS A 303 9.79 46.55 8.73
C LYS A 303 9.26 46.75 10.14
N GLU A 304 9.20 45.69 10.93
CA GLU A 304 8.68 45.70 12.30
C GLU A 304 9.81 45.40 13.31
N PRO A 305 10.02 46.25 14.33
CA PRO A 305 11.01 45.98 15.37
C PRO A 305 10.56 44.81 16.24
N ILE A 306 11.49 43.88 16.49
CA ILE A 306 11.27 42.72 17.35
C ILE A 306 11.69 43.09 18.76
N HIS A 307 10.71 43.27 19.63
CA HIS A 307 10.92 43.37 21.06
C HIS A 307 11.11 41.97 21.63
N TRP A 308 12.34 41.63 22.00
CA TRP A 308 12.54 40.52 22.92
C TRP A 308 12.06 41.00 24.30
N SER A 309 11.21 40.22 24.96
CA SER A 309 10.63 40.59 26.26
C SER A 309 11.72 40.61 27.33
N GLU A 310 12.43 41.73 27.47
CA GLU A 310 13.15 42.05 28.70
C GLU A 310 12.13 42.36 29.79
N ASN A 311 12.13 41.51 30.82
CA ASN A 311 11.57 41.89 32.11
C ASN A 311 12.23 43.19 32.58
N ASN A 312 11.40 44.24 32.65
CA ASN A 312 11.53 45.46 33.45
C ASN A 312 12.91 45.70 34.10
N VAL A 313 13.81 46.39 33.38
CA VAL A 313 14.90 47.11 34.03
C VAL A 313 14.52 48.57 34.08
N GLY A 314 14.26 49.04 35.31
CA GLY A 314 13.78 50.37 35.59
C GLY A 314 14.72 51.45 35.05
N THR A 315 14.12 52.41 34.35
CA THR A 315 14.74 53.68 33.99
C THR A 315 15.14 54.42 35.27
N THR A 316 16.40 54.32 35.68
CA THR A 316 16.98 55.27 36.63
C THR A 316 17.48 56.47 35.83
N THR A 317 16.71 57.55 35.92
CA THR A 317 17.09 58.88 35.45
C THR A 317 18.38 59.32 36.19
N PRO A 318 19.51 59.57 35.51
CA PRO A 318 20.63 60.22 36.15
C PRO A 318 20.32 61.72 36.23
N THR A 319 20.17 62.21 37.45
CA THR A 319 20.12 63.64 37.76
C THR A 319 21.40 64.32 37.26
N ILE A 320 21.23 65.32 36.41
CA ILE A 320 22.30 66.21 35.93
C ILE A 320 22.95 66.90 37.13
N GLN A 321 24.20 66.55 37.42
CA GLN A 321 25.09 67.39 38.21
C GLN A 321 26.03 68.14 37.27
N GLN A 322 25.68 69.40 37.04
CA GLN A 322 26.59 70.42 36.52
C GLN A 322 27.78 70.57 37.47
N SER A 323 28.95 70.11 37.04
CA SER A 323 30.22 70.80 37.26
C SER A 323 31.34 70.12 36.47
N LYS A 324 32.06 70.88 35.63
CA LYS A 324 33.52 71.06 35.73
C LYS A 324 34.07 71.90 34.57
N ALA A 325 35.20 72.53 34.88
CA ALA A 325 35.93 73.50 34.08
C ALA A 325 36.37 72.98 32.70
N ARG A 326 36.51 73.90 31.73
CA ARG A 326 37.11 73.68 30.40
C ARG A 326 38.56 73.22 30.53
N ASN A 327 38.79 71.90 30.48
CA ASN A 327 40.07 71.30 30.18
C ASN A 327 40.00 70.69 28.77
N CYS A 328 41.06 70.83 27.98
CA CYS A 328 41.20 70.30 26.62
C CYS A 328 40.97 68.78 26.60
N GLY A 329 39.90 68.32 25.95
CA GLY A 329 39.63 66.89 25.75
C GLY A 329 40.58 66.26 24.72
N SER A 330 40.91 64.99 24.90
CA SER A 330 41.80 64.24 23.99
C SER A 330 41.11 63.92 22.67
N CYS A 331 41.84 64.04 21.55
CA CYS A 331 41.40 63.59 20.24
C CYS A 331 41.83 62.14 19.94
N TYR A 332 42.24 61.38 20.96
CA TYR A 332 42.63 59.97 20.85
C TYR A 332 43.71 59.71 19.77
N GLY A 333 44.69 60.61 19.65
CA GLY A 333 45.79 60.50 18.67
C GLY A 333 45.48 61.06 17.28
N ALA A 334 44.30 61.64 17.08
CA ALA A 334 43.90 62.33 15.86
C ALA A 334 44.18 63.85 15.89
N GLU A 335 44.99 64.34 16.85
CA GLU A 335 45.36 65.76 16.92
C GLU A 335 46.10 66.21 15.64
N THR A 336 45.77 67.41 15.15
CA THR A 336 46.44 68.07 14.02
C THR A 336 46.87 69.49 14.40
N SER A 337 47.68 70.16 13.58
CA SER A 337 48.09 71.54 13.84
C SER A 337 46.91 72.53 13.92
N GLU A 338 45.76 72.16 13.37
CA GLU A 338 44.52 72.95 13.38
C GLU A 338 43.52 72.50 14.47
N ILE A 339 43.55 71.23 14.88
CA ILE A 339 42.69 70.65 15.92
C ILE A 339 43.57 70.10 17.03
N GLN A 340 43.85 70.92 18.04
CA GLN A 340 44.65 70.53 19.20
C GLN A 340 43.84 69.89 20.34
N CYS A 341 42.52 70.10 20.37
CA CYS A 341 41.63 69.65 21.45
C CYS A 341 40.28 69.22 20.89
N CYS A 342 39.75 68.09 21.36
CA CYS A 342 38.43 67.59 20.99
C CYS A 342 37.54 67.57 22.22
N ASN A 343 36.64 68.57 22.32
CA ASN A 343 35.79 68.75 23.49
C ASN A 343 34.37 68.19 23.26
N SER A 344 33.98 67.97 21.99
CA SER A 344 32.72 67.35 21.61
C SER A 344 32.94 66.11 20.73
N CYS A 345 31.94 65.23 20.68
CA CYS A 345 31.94 64.07 19.77
C CYS A 345 32.14 64.50 18.30
N ASP A 346 31.57 65.64 17.90
CA ASP A 346 31.67 66.15 16.54
C ASP A 346 33.12 66.57 16.21
N ASP A 347 33.86 67.09 17.19
CA ASP A 347 35.29 67.41 17.03
C ASP A 347 36.15 66.14 16.86
N VAL A 348 35.85 65.08 17.63
CA VAL A 348 36.55 63.78 17.52
C VAL A 348 36.28 63.14 16.15
N MET A 349 35.02 63.15 15.70
CA MET A 349 34.62 62.60 14.40
C MET A 349 35.29 63.34 13.24
N GLU A 350 35.34 64.68 13.31
CA GLU A 350 36.00 65.50 12.27
C GLU A 350 37.53 65.26 12.25
N ALA A 351 38.16 65.10 13.42
CA ALA A 351 39.58 64.77 13.52
C ALA A 351 39.91 63.38 12.91
N TYR A 352 39.08 62.38 13.22
CA TYR A 352 39.21 61.02 12.66
C TYR A 352 38.99 61.00 11.15
N LYS A 353 37.98 61.73 10.67
CA LYS A 353 37.67 61.88 9.24
C LYS A 353 38.84 62.47 8.45
N ARG A 354 39.52 63.48 8.99
CA ARG A 354 40.72 64.08 8.36
C ARG A 354 41.93 63.14 8.32
N LYS A 355 42.01 62.19 9.25
CA LYS A 355 43.03 61.12 9.28
C LYS A 355 42.62 59.89 8.46
N GLY A 356 41.38 59.83 7.96
CA GLY A 356 40.83 58.66 7.28
C GLY A 356 40.61 57.47 8.22
N TRP A 357 40.46 57.70 9.53
CA TRP A 357 40.20 56.65 10.52
C TRP A 357 38.70 56.45 10.73
N ALA A 358 38.27 55.19 10.83
CA ALA A 358 36.92 54.83 11.24
C ALA A 358 36.85 54.61 12.77
N LEU A 359 35.75 55.02 13.39
CA LEU A 359 35.50 54.81 14.82
C LEU A 359 34.97 53.39 15.03
N ASN A 360 35.82 52.49 15.52
CA ASN A 360 35.46 51.08 15.74
C ASN A 360 34.49 50.86 16.92
N SER A 361 34.46 51.78 17.88
CA SER A 361 33.52 51.74 19.00
C SER A 361 33.28 53.14 19.57
N MET A 362 32.08 53.69 19.38
CA MET A 362 31.70 54.99 19.96
C MET A 362 31.72 55.00 21.49
N ASP A 363 31.67 53.83 22.14
CA ASP A 363 31.77 53.68 23.60
C ASP A 363 33.17 53.97 24.16
N SER A 364 34.21 53.91 23.32
CA SER A 364 35.60 54.20 23.73
C SER A 364 35.87 55.71 23.87
N VAL A 365 34.98 56.55 23.32
CA VAL A 365 35.10 58.00 23.27
C VAL A 365 34.18 58.62 24.32
N GLU A 366 34.77 59.20 25.36
CA GLU A 366 34.06 59.81 26.48
C GLU A 366 33.11 60.93 26.00
N GLN A 367 33.56 61.71 25.00
CA GLN A 367 32.80 62.82 24.42
C GLN A 367 31.55 62.39 23.63
N CYS A 368 31.43 61.09 23.27
CA CYS A 368 30.30 60.55 22.51
C CYS A 368 29.31 59.75 23.37
N ARG A 369 29.68 59.37 24.60
CA ARG A 369 28.94 58.41 25.44
C ARG A 369 27.57 58.89 25.93
N ASP A 370 27.43 60.19 26.19
CA ASP A 370 26.24 60.76 26.84
C ASP A 370 25.20 61.37 25.89
N ARG A 371 25.36 61.20 24.57
CA ARG A 371 24.37 61.71 23.61
C ARG A 371 23.14 60.79 23.57
N GLU A 372 21.96 61.40 23.68
CA GLU A 372 20.65 60.73 23.64
C GLU A 372 20.47 59.85 22.37
N TRP A 373 21.08 60.21 21.25
CA TRP A 373 21.05 59.43 20.01
C TRP A 373 21.95 58.19 20.04
N VAL A 374 23.05 58.18 20.81
CA VAL A 374 23.94 57.01 20.96
C VAL A 374 23.27 55.96 21.83
N GLN A 375 22.56 56.38 22.88
CA GLN A 375 21.72 55.50 23.70
C GLN A 375 20.55 54.91 22.90
N LYS A 376 19.88 55.73 22.07
CA LYS A 376 18.84 55.26 21.14
C LYS A 376 19.41 54.29 20.10
N LEU A 377 20.60 54.56 19.56
CA LEU A 377 21.28 53.68 18.61
C LEU A 377 21.65 52.34 19.27
N HIS A 378 22.22 52.33 20.47
CA HIS A 378 22.56 51.11 21.20
C HIS A 378 21.32 50.28 21.56
N HIS A 379 20.24 50.95 21.98
CA HIS A 379 18.94 50.32 22.23
C HIS A 379 18.32 49.76 20.94
N SER A 380 18.49 50.43 19.80
CA SER A 380 18.03 49.95 18.49
C SER A 380 18.90 48.84 17.91
N LEU A 381 20.21 48.80 18.20
CA LEU A 381 21.14 47.75 17.74
C LEU A 381 20.91 46.41 18.46
N ASN A 382 20.43 46.43 19.70
CA ASN A 382 20.05 45.24 20.46
C ASN A 382 18.59 44.79 20.20
N GLN A 383 17.91 45.40 19.23
CA GLN A 383 16.59 44.97 18.76
C GLN A 383 16.73 44.21 17.45
N GLY A 384 15.89 43.18 17.28
CA GLY A 384 15.76 42.51 15.99
C GLY A 384 14.84 43.29 15.05
N CYS A 385 14.84 42.93 13.78
CA CYS A 385 13.92 43.45 12.79
C CYS A 385 13.24 42.32 12.02
N HIS A 386 11.93 42.41 11.85
CA HIS A 386 11.15 41.54 10.99
C HIS A 386 10.83 42.30 9.70
N VAL A 387 11.35 41.80 8.57
CA VAL A 387 11.17 42.40 7.25
C VAL A 387 10.34 41.44 6.40
N TYR A 388 9.16 41.88 5.97
CA TYR A 388 8.27 41.06 5.16
C TYR A 388 7.57 41.89 4.09
N GLY A 389 7.20 41.24 2.98
CA GLY A 389 6.51 41.91 1.89
C GLY A 389 6.75 41.23 0.55
N TRP A 390 6.61 42.01 -0.52
CA TRP A 390 6.91 41.55 -1.86
C TRP A 390 7.61 42.62 -2.72
N LEU A 391 8.39 42.16 -3.69
CA LEU A 391 9.02 42.98 -4.72
C LEU A 391 8.53 42.56 -6.11
N GLU A 392 8.23 43.53 -6.96
CA GLU A 392 7.89 43.29 -8.37
C GLU A 392 9.13 43.49 -9.24
N VAL A 393 9.55 42.43 -9.93
CA VAL A 393 10.76 42.41 -10.77
C VAL A 393 10.42 41.99 -12.20
N SER A 394 11.19 42.48 -13.16
CA SER A 394 11.12 42.04 -14.55
C SER A 394 11.70 40.63 -14.71
N LYS A 395 11.28 39.90 -15.75
CA LYS A 395 11.80 38.56 -16.06
C LYS A 395 13.18 38.63 -16.72
N VAL A 396 14.15 39.16 -15.99
CA VAL A 396 15.55 39.29 -16.37
C VAL A 396 16.42 38.92 -15.17
N THR A 397 17.70 38.64 -15.40
CA THR A 397 18.65 38.45 -14.30
C THR A 397 18.74 39.72 -13.46
N GLY A 398 18.74 39.56 -12.13
CA GLY A 398 18.81 40.68 -11.22
C GLY A 398 19.32 40.29 -9.85
N ASN A 399 19.44 41.28 -8.98
CA ASN A 399 19.79 41.10 -7.59
C ASN A 399 18.91 42.00 -6.72
N PHE A 400 18.62 41.56 -5.50
CA PHE A 400 18.14 42.44 -4.46
C PHE A 400 18.88 42.13 -3.16
N HIS A 401 19.00 43.12 -2.29
CA HIS A 401 19.71 42.97 -1.05
C HIS A 401 19.05 43.76 0.08
N ILE A 402 19.25 43.25 1.29
CA ILE A 402 18.81 43.85 2.53
C ILE A 402 20.08 44.14 3.33
N ALA A 403 20.39 45.41 3.51
CA ALA A 403 21.64 45.83 4.14
C ALA A 403 21.42 47.03 5.06
N PRO A 404 22.28 47.20 6.08
CA PRO A 404 22.12 48.27 7.05
C PRO A 404 22.48 49.62 6.43
N GLY A 405 21.60 50.61 6.59
CA GLY A 405 21.75 51.96 6.06
C GLY A 405 20.44 52.58 5.57
N SER A 406 20.47 53.88 5.33
CA SER A 406 19.44 54.59 4.57
C SER A 406 19.96 54.83 3.16
N SER A 407 19.10 54.66 2.15
CA SER A 407 19.46 54.97 0.76
C SER A 407 19.47 56.49 0.57
N VAL A 408 20.66 57.10 0.58
CA VAL A 408 20.81 58.51 0.24
C VAL A 408 21.01 58.61 -1.28
N LYS A 409 20.12 59.32 -1.95
CA LYS A 409 20.18 59.56 -3.40
C LYS A 409 21.32 60.54 -3.71
N ASP A 410 22.53 60.04 -3.91
CA ASP A 410 23.57 60.80 -4.60
C ASP A 410 23.93 60.15 -5.94
N VAL A 411 24.03 61.02 -6.94
CA VAL A 411 24.11 60.70 -8.36
C VAL A 411 25.43 59.95 -8.63
N HIS A 412 25.34 58.67 -9.00
CA HIS A 412 26.38 57.76 -9.52
C HIS A 412 27.13 56.80 -8.58
N VAL A 413 26.92 56.79 -7.25
CA VAL A 413 27.52 55.73 -6.41
C VAL A 413 26.58 55.30 -5.28
N HIS A 414 26.28 54.00 -5.22
CA HIS A 414 25.55 53.38 -4.11
C HIS A 414 26.47 53.26 -2.90
N VAL A 415 26.44 54.25 -2.01
CA VAL A 415 27.17 54.18 -0.73
C VAL A 415 26.17 54.28 0.40
N HIS A 416 26.04 53.21 1.18
CA HIS A 416 25.37 53.31 2.46
C HIS A 416 26.26 54.19 3.35
N ASN A 417 25.70 55.28 3.90
CA ASN A 417 26.41 56.21 4.80
C ASN A 417 26.92 55.57 6.11
N LEU A 418 26.75 54.25 6.25
CA LEU A 418 27.10 53.46 7.43
C LEU A 418 28.48 52.78 7.32
N HIS A 419 29.28 53.11 6.31
CA HIS A 419 30.70 52.73 6.28
C HIS A 419 31.50 53.34 7.46
N GLN A 420 30.95 54.34 8.14
CA GLN A 420 31.58 55.01 9.30
C GLN A 420 31.51 54.19 10.59
N LEU A 421 30.60 53.21 10.70
CA LEU A 421 30.44 52.35 11.89
C LEU A 421 31.26 51.05 11.81
N GLY A 422 31.92 50.80 10.67
CA GLY A 422 32.68 49.58 10.39
C GLY A 422 31.78 48.37 10.08
N PRO A 423 32.23 47.44 9.21
CA PRO A 423 31.44 46.27 8.81
C PRO A 423 31.14 45.33 10.00
N SER A 424 32.04 45.28 10.99
CA SER A 424 31.95 44.40 12.17
C SER A 424 30.86 44.78 13.18
N ALA A 425 30.22 45.94 13.04
CA ALA A 425 29.17 46.39 13.95
C ALA A 425 27.82 45.67 13.72
N PHE A 426 27.62 45.04 12.56
CA PHE A 426 26.33 44.46 12.18
C PHE A 426 26.36 42.94 12.16
N ASN A 427 25.47 42.34 12.95
CA ASN A 427 25.25 40.90 12.93
C ASN A 427 24.16 40.55 11.89
N THR A 428 24.55 39.88 10.81
CA THR A 428 23.67 39.52 9.69
C THR A 428 22.97 38.17 9.87
N SER A 429 22.95 37.66 11.11
CA SER A 429 22.15 36.48 11.45
C SER A 429 20.69 36.72 11.10
N HIS A 430 20.06 35.75 10.46
CA HIS A 430 18.67 35.85 10.04
C HIS A 430 18.01 34.48 9.91
N THR A 431 16.68 34.50 9.98
CA THR A 431 15.80 33.36 9.77
C THR A 431 14.82 33.70 8.65
N ILE A 432 14.80 32.90 7.61
CA ILE A 432 13.86 33.02 6.50
C ILE A 432 12.60 32.26 6.91
N LYS A 433 11.50 32.97 7.18
CA LYS A 433 10.21 32.35 7.49
C LYS A 433 9.52 31.87 6.22
N HIS A 434 9.51 32.71 5.18
CA HIS A 434 8.91 32.37 3.89
C HIS A 434 9.67 33.04 2.75
N PHE A 435 9.91 32.30 1.67
CA PHE A 435 10.47 32.85 0.44
C PHE A 435 9.88 32.17 -0.79
N SER A 436 9.23 32.92 -1.67
CA SER A 436 8.55 32.36 -2.83
C SER A 436 8.50 33.28 -4.04
N PHE A 437 8.31 32.67 -5.21
CA PHE A 437 8.13 33.35 -6.48
C PHE A 437 6.74 33.04 -7.05
N GLY A 438 6.00 34.09 -7.39
CA GLY A 438 4.69 33.99 -8.02
C GLY A 438 3.64 33.27 -7.16
N GLN A 439 2.66 32.63 -7.82
CA GLN A 439 1.56 31.96 -7.14
C GLN A 439 1.95 30.55 -6.64
N SER A 440 1.25 30.04 -5.63
CA SER A 440 1.46 28.67 -5.10
C SER A 440 0.58 27.65 -5.82
N PHE A 441 1.00 26.38 -5.84
CA PHE A 441 0.23 25.24 -6.35
C PHE A 441 0.30 24.07 -5.35
N PRO A 442 -0.65 23.11 -5.39
CA PRO A 442 -0.67 21.98 -4.47
C PRO A 442 0.64 21.18 -4.52
N GLY A 443 1.27 20.98 -3.36
CA GLY A 443 2.54 20.22 -3.27
C GLY A 443 3.81 21.01 -3.61
N LYS A 444 3.72 22.32 -3.91
CA LYS A 444 4.88 23.20 -4.10
C LYS A 444 5.76 23.22 -2.85
N LYS A 445 7.05 22.94 -3.00
CA LYS A 445 8.05 23.06 -1.93
C LYS A 445 8.74 24.42 -1.99
N PHE A 446 9.05 24.98 -0.82
CA PHE A 446 9.78 26.23 -0.68
C PHE A 446 11.14 25.96 -0.02
N PRO A 447 12.24 25.88 -0.79
CA PRO A 447 13.54 25.40 -0.28
C PRO A 447 14.18 26.23 0.83
N LEU A 448 13.79 27.50 0.97
CA LEU A 448 14.36 28.43 1.96
C LEU A 448 13.48 28.62 3.20
N ASP A 449 12.26 28.08 3.22
CA ASP A 449 11.35 28.25 4.35
C ASP A 449 11.89 27.53 5.59
N GLY A 450 12.09 28.27 6.69
CA GLY A 450 12.65 27.79 7.94
C GLY A 450 14.18 27.79 8.01
N GLU A 451 14.89 28.20 6.95
CA GLU A 451 16.35 28.27 6.95
C GLU A 451 16.85 29.38 7.90
N THR A 452 17.78 29.03 8.79
CA THR A 452 18.40 29.98 9.71
C THR A 452 19.91 30.05 9.48
N VAL A 453 20.41 31.26 9.32
CA VAL A 453 21.84 31.54 9.19
C VAL A 453 22.30 32.33 10.40
N ILE A 454 23.26 31.75 11.12
CA ILE A 454 23.95 32.42 12.22
C ILE A 454 25.30 32.92 11.69
N ALA A 455 25.55 34.20 11.92
CA ALA A 455 26.82 34.87 11.71
C ALA A 455 27.53 34.99 13.08
N ASN A 456 28.66 34.30 13.24
CA ASN A 456 29.41 34.25 14.50
C ASN A 456 30.23 35.53 14.78
N LYS A 457 30.36 36.38 13.76
CA LYS A 457 31.04 37.68 13.80
C LYS A 457 30.17 38.70 13.08
N GLY A 458 30.31 39.98 13.41
CA GLY A 458 29.75 41.03 12.56
C GLY A 458 30.51 41.12 11.24
N GLY A 459 29.89 41.71 10.22
CA GLY A 459 30.55 41.90 8.92
C GLY A 459 30.40 40.72 7.94
N VAL A 460 29.48 39.79 8.18
CA VAL A 460 29.27 38.65 7.27
C VAL A 460 28.28 39.01 6.17
N MET A 461 28.68 38.87 4.92
CA MET A 461 27.80 38.89 3.76
C MET A 461 27.24 37.48 3.51
N VAL A 462 25.91 37.34 3.47
CA VAL A 462 25.25 36.09 3.11
C VAL A 462 24.62 36.24 1.74
N HIS A 463 25.06 35.44 0.77
CA HIS A 463 24.65 35.54 -0.62
C HIS A 463 23.92 34.28 -1.07
N TYR A 464 22.70 34.46 -1.57
CA TYR A 464 21.84 33.42 -2.11
C TYR A 464 21.79 33.54 -3.63
N PHE A 465 22.28 32.51 -4.32
CA PHE A 465 22.16 32.37 -5.77
C PHE A 465 20.92 31.54 -6.07
N VAL A 466 19.90 32.20 -6.62
CA VAL A 466 18.60 31.61 -6.91
C VAL A 466 18.46 31.40 -8.41
N LYS A 467 18.18 30.16 -8.82
CA LYS A 467 17.79 29.85 -10.20
C LYS A 467 16.30 29.61 -10.25
N ILE A 468 15.57 30.49 -10.92
CA ILE A 468 14.12 30.45 -11.07
C ILE A 468 13.78 29.62 -12.31
N VAL A 469 12.90 28.63 -12.13
CA VAL A 469 12.40 27.75 -13.19
C VAL A 469 10.92 28.03 -13.42
N PRO A 470 10.54 28.64 -14.57
CA PRO A 470 9.15 28.80 -14.95
C PRO A 470 8.43 27.46 -14.92
N THR A 471 7.25 27.41 -14.31
CA THR A 471 6.47 26.19 -14.15
C THR A 471 5.02 26.46 -14.54
N VAL A 472 4.42 25.58 -15.33
CA VAL A 472 2.99 25.65 -15.66
C VAL A 472 2.30 24.46 -15.02
N TYR A 473 1.39 24.72 -14.09
CA TYR A 473 0.56 23.68 -13.50
C TYR A 473 -0.76 23.59 -14.25
N VAL A 474 -1.09 22.41 -14.76
CA VAL A 474 -2.33 22.11 -15.49
C VAL A 474 -3.18 21.22 -14.60
N ASP A 475 -4.33 21.74 -14.18
CA ASP A 475 -5.28 21.00 -13.35
C ASP A 475 -6.08 19.97 -14.19
N LEU A 476 -6.88 19.13 -13.51
CA LEU A 476 -7.79 18.17 -14.16
C LEU A 476 -8.80 18.84 -15.12
N LYS A 477 -9.14 20.11 -14.89
CA LYS A 477 -10.06 20.90 -15.73
C LYS A 477 -9.34 21.59 -16.90
N GLN A 478 -8.06 21.33 -17.11
CA GLN A 478 -7.21 21.96 -18.13
C GLN A 478 -6.99 23.47 -17.93
N ASN A 479 -7.20 24.00 -16.73
CA ASN A 479 -6.79 25.36 -16.38
C ASN A 479 -5.27 25.39 -16.20
N ARG A 480 -4.64 26.40 -16.80
CA ARG A 480 -3.18 26.59 -16.76
C ARG A 480 -2.84 27.69 -15.77
N LEU A 481 -2.09 27.33 -14.74
CA LEU A 481 -1.58 28.24 -13.73
C LEU A 481 -0.08 28.46 -13.95
N LEU A 482 0.31 29.70 -14.28
CA LEU A 482 1.72 30.09 -14.38
C LEU A 482 2.29 30.32 -12.98
N THR A 483 3.32 29.55 -12.64
CA THR A 483 4.02 29.60 -11.37
C THR A 483 5.53 29.46 -11.60
N HIS A 484 6.31 29.52 -10.54
CA HIS A 484 7.76 29.45 -10.59
C HIS A 484 8.25 28.54 -9.48
N GLN A 485 9.11 27.60 -9.84
CA GLN A 485 9.92 26.85 -8.89
C GLN A 485 11.31 27.49 -8.85
N PHE A 486 12.11 27.14 -7.84
CA PHE A 486 13.47 27.66 -7.77
C PHE A 486 14.39 26.72 -7.01
N SER A 487 15.67 26.80 -7.34
CA SER A 487 16.75 26.15 -6.60
C SER A 487 17.68 27.21 -6.04
N VAL A 488 18.29 26.96 -4.89
CA VAL A 488 19.15 27.94 -4.21
C VAL A 488 20.49 27.35 -3.85
N THR A 489 21.54 28.15 -4.04
CA THR A 489 22.88 27.91 -3.50
C THR A 489 23.25 29.05 -2.58
N LYS A 490 23.77 28.74 -1.38
CA LYS A 490 24.13 29.72 -0.36
C LYS A 490 25.65 29.87 -0.28
N SER A 491 26.14 31.10 -0.22
CA SER A 491 27.53 31.46 0.06
C SER A 491 27.59 32.39 1.27
N LYS A 492 28.65 32.27 2.07
CA LYS A 492 28.94 33.17 3.20
C LYS A 492 30.33 33.75 2.98
N LEU A 493 30.45 35.06 3.02
CA LEU A 493 31.70 35.78 2.87
C LEU A 493 31.91 36.68 4.09
N ASP A 494 33.05 36.54 4.75
CA ASP A 494 33.43 37.41 5.85
C ASP A 494 34.08 38.68 5.27
N ILE A 495 33.46 39.85 5.47
CA ILE A 495 33.99 41.14 5.03
C ILE A 495 34.87 41.70 6.15
N ASP A 496 36.19 41.63 5.95
CA ASP A 496 37.17 42.25 6.84
C ASP A 496 37.44 43.71 6.42
N VAL A 497 37.91 44.53 7.36
CA VAL A 497 38.26 45.95 7.18
C VAL A 497 39.31 46.16 6.07
N ASN A 498 40.10 45.12 5.76
CA ASN A 498 41.12 45.14 4.72
C ASN A 498 40.62 44.76 3.31
N SER A 499 39.38 44.29 3.19
CA SER A 499 38.73 43.96 1.91
C SER A 499 37.55 44.90 1.69
N PRO A 500 37.77 46.09 1.08
CA PRO A 500 36.74 47.11 0.91
C PRO A 500 35.62 46.72 -0.07
N ASP A 501 35.75 45.59 -0.77
CA ASP A 501 34.78 45.12 -1.75
C ASP A 501 33.69 44.27 -1.07
N GLY A 502 32.62 44.94 -0.66
CA GLY A 502 31.39 44.28 -0.21
C GLY A 502 30.78 44.91 1.04
N LEU A 503 29.46 44.78 1.15
CA LEU A 503 28.70 45.26 2.30
C LEU A 503 28.12 44.05 3.07
N PRO A 504 28.19 44.02 4.40
CA PRO A 504 27.53 42.96 5.16
C PRO A 504 26.02 43.08 5.03
N GLY A 505 25.35 41.97 4.73
CA GLY A 505 23.91 41.94 4.57
C GLY A 505 23.40 40.62 4.00
N PHE A 506 22.12 40.63 3.66
CA PHE A 506 21.42 39.54 2.99
C PHE A 506 21.31 39.88 1.50
N PHE A 507 21.91 39.07 0.64
CA PHE A 507 21.94 39.30 -0.81
C PHE A 507 21.28 38.13 -1.54
N VAL A 508 20.45 38.43 -2.52
CA VAL A 508 19.81 37.44 -3.39
C VAL A 508 20.06 37.83 -4.83
N SER A 509 20.79 36.99 -5.56
CA SER A 509 20.93 37.10 -7.00
C SER A 509 20.04 36.05 -7.65
N TYR A 510 19.14 36.47 -8.54
CA TYR A 510 18.21 35.59 -9.22
C TYR A 510 18.45 35.58 -10.73
N GLU A 511 18.35 34.38 -11.31
CA GLU A 511 18.50 34.13 -12.75
C GLU A 511 17.36 33.22 -13.22
N PHE A 512 16.82 33.49 -14.41
CA PHE A 512 15.77 32.66 -15.02
C PHE A 512 16.37 31.53 -15.85
N SER A 513 15.88 30.31 -15.64
CA SER A 513 16.19 29.15 -16.48
C SER A 513 15.52 29.27 -17.85
N PRO A 514 16.21 28.93 -18.95
CA PRO A 514 15.59 28.86 -20.28
C PRO A 514 14.64 27.66 -20.45
N LEU A 515 14.64 26.73 -19.48
CA LEU A 515 13.76 25.57 -19.44
C LEU A 515 12.54 25.85 -18.56
N MET A 516 11.39 25.40 -19.02
CA MET A 516 10.10 25.45 -18.33
C MET A 516 9.63 24.05 -17.96
N VAL A 517 9.05 23.88 -16.78
CA VAL A 517 8.48 22.60 -16.32
C VAL A 517 6.95 22.67 -16.46
N GLN A 518 6.33 21.72 -17.15
CA GLN A 518 4.88 21.57 -17.17
C GLN A 518 4.48 20.42 -16.23
N LEU A 519 3.70 20.74 -15.21
CA LEU A 519 3.13 19.79 -14.26
C LEU A 519 1.69 19.50 -14.68
N ASN A 520 1.44 18.29 -15.15
CA ASN A 520 0.12 17.85 -15.59
C ASN A 520 -0.51 16.97 -14.52
N GLU A 521 -1.60 17.42 -13.90
CA GLU A 521 -2.41 16.58 -13.04
C GLU A 521 -3.25 15.63 -13.91
N LYS A 522 -3.07 14.32 -13.74
CA LYS A 522 -3.75 13.28 -14.51
C LYS A 522 -4.38 12.25 -13.56
N GLU A 523 -5.55 11.76 -13.94
CA GLU A 523 -6.18 10.59 -13.33
C GLU A 523 -5.67 9.31 -14.00
N LYS A 524 -5.52 8.25 -13.22
CA LYS A 524 -5.16 6.94 -13.76
C LYS A 524 -6.35 6.35 -14.52
N PRO A 525 -6.15 5.79 -15.73
CA PRO A 525 -7.24 5.17 -16.46
C PRO A 525 -7.70 3.90 -15.75
N PHE A 526 -9.01 3.63 -15.81
CA PHE A 526 -9.62 2.44 -15.20
C PHE A 526 -8.98 1.11 -15.67
N THR A 527 -8.44 1.07 -16.89
CA THR A 527 -7.75 -0.11 -17.41
C THR A 527 -6.49 -0.46 -16.61
N HIS A 528 -5.77 0.54 -16.10
CA HIS A 528 -4.58 0.33 -15.28
C HIS A 528 -4.95 -0.33 -13.96
N PHE A 529 -6.02 0.17 -13.32
CA PHE A 529 -6.54 -0.42 -12.09
C PHE A 529 -6.97 -1.88 -12.27
N LEU A 530 -7.66 -2.21 -13.38
CA LEU A 530 -8.03 -3.58 -13.69
C LEU A 530 -6.82 -4.50 -13.88
N THR A 531 -5.79 -4.03 -14.61
CA THR A 531 -4.57 -4.82 -14.80
C THR A 531 -3.86 -5.07 -13.48
N ASP A 532 -3.81 -4.08 -12.59
CA ASP A 532 -3.17 -4.21 -11.28
C ASP A 532 -3.92 -5.21 -10.39
N ILE A 533 -5.25 -5.20 -10.39
CA ILE A 533 -6.05 -6.23 -9.69
C ILE A 533 -5.73 -7.63 -10.21
N CYS A 534 -5.68 -7.82 -11.53
CA CYS A 534 -5.35 -9.11 -12.11
C CYS A 534 -3.95 -9.58 -11.69
N VAL A 535 -2.98 -8.67 -11.64
CA VAL A 535 -1.61 -8.95 -11.17
C VAL A 535 -1.58 -9.29 -9.69
N ILE A 536 -2.31 -8.54 -8.83
CA ILE A 536 -2.38 -8.81 -7.40
C ILE A 536 -2.98 -10.19 -7.13
N VAL A 537 -4.12 -10.51 -7.74
CA VAL A 537 -4.81 -11.79 -7.54
C VAL A 537 -3.96 -12.94 -8.10
N GLY A 538 -3.49 -12.81 -9.35
CA GLY A 538 -2.68 -13.85 -9.99
C GLY A 538 -1.32 -14.06 -9.32
N GLY A 539 -0.66 -12.98 -8.91
CA GLY A 539 0.63 -13.04 -8.22
C GLY A 539 0.52 -13.69 -6.84
N VAL A 540 -0.44 -13.26 -6.02
CA VAL A 540 -0.63 -13.85 -4.69
C VAL A 540 -1.06 -15.32 -4.80
N PHE A 541 -1.96 -15.67 -5.72
CA PHE A 541 -2.38 -17.06 -5.91
C PHE A 541 -1.22 -17.97 -6.35
N THR A 542 -0.35 -17.48 -7.24
CA THR A 542 0.84 -18.22 -7.70
C THR A 542 1.81 -18.48 -6.54
N VAL A 543 2.10 -17.45 -5.74
CA VAL A 543 3.00 -17.56 -4.58
C VAL A 543 2.39 -18.46 -3.50
N ALA A 544 1.09 -18.32 -3.22
CA ALA A 544 0.37 -19.15 -2.26
C ALA A 544 0.41 -20.63 -2.65
N SER A 545 0.23 -20.94 -3.94
CA SER A 545 0.29 -22.31 -4.47
C SER A 545 1.68 -22.93 -4.34
N LEU A 546 2.74 -22.15 -4.56
CA LEU A 546 4.13 -22.60 -4.36
C LEU A 546 4.40 -22.88 -2.87
N ILE A 547 3.93 -22.01 -1.97
CA ILE A 547 4.09 -22.17 -0.53
C ILE A 547 3.32 -23.41 -0.04
N ASP A 548 2.07 -23.60 -0.48
CA ASP A 548 1.26 -24.76 -0.10
C ASP A 548 1.91 -26.07 -0.56
N SER A 549 2.38 -26.15 -1.81
CA SER A 549 3.12 -27.31 -2.32
C SER A 549 4.39 -27.60 -1.52
N PHE A 550 5.16 -26.56 -1.19
CA PHE A 550 6.37 -26.70 -0.37
C PHE A 550 6.07 -27.19 1.05
N LEU A 551 5.07 -26.62 1.71
CA LEU A 551 4.65 -27.01 3.06
C LEU A 551 4.08 -28.44 3.10
N TYR A 552 3.29 -28.81 2.10
CA TYR A 552 2.74 -30.15 1.96
C TYR A 552 3.84 -31.21 1.80
N HIS A 553 4.81 -30.99 0.90
CA HIS A 553 5.92 -31.92 0.73
C HIS A 553 6.87 -31.97 1.94
N SER A 554 7.11 -30.83 2.58
CA SER A 554 7.98 -30.74 3.76
C SER A 554 7.36 -31.46 4.97
N SER A 555 6.06 -31.25 5.23
CA SER A 555 5.35 -31.93 6.33
C SER A 555 5.32 -33.45 6.14
N ARG A 556 5.08 -33.96 4.92
CA ARG A 556 5.16 -35.39 4.62
C ARG A 556 6.55 -35.97 4.85
N LYS A 557 7.61 -35.33 4.34
CA LYS A 557 9.00 -35.80 4.54
C LYS A 557 9.41 -35.76 6.02
N LEU A 558 8.93 -34.77 6.78
CA LEU A 558 9.18 -34.68 8.21
C LEU A 558 8.45 -35.79 8.97
N ALA A 559 7.17 -36.03 8.68
CA ALA A 559 6.39 -37.12 9.28
C ALA A 559 7.02 -38.50 8.97
N GLU A 560 7.54 -38.69 7.76
CA GLU A 560 8.24 -39.91 7.37
C GLU A 560 9.56 -40.10 8.16
N LYS A 561 10.36 -39.03 8.32
CA LYS A 561 11.59 -39.07 9.12
C LYS A 561 11.33 -39.31 10.61
N ILE A 562 10.23 -38.77 11.15
CA ILE A 562 9.79 -39.01 12.54
C ILE A 562 9.38 -40.48 12.71
N ARG A 563 8.60 -41.06 11.77
CA ARG A 563 8.25 -42.49 11.80
C ARG A 563 9.47 -43.41 11.71
N GLN A 564 10.55 -42.97 11.05
CA GLN A 564 11.81 -43.71 10.95
C GLN A 564 12.74 -43.53 12.17
N GLY A 565 12.33 -42.79 13.21
CA GLY A 565 13.09 -42.65 14.46
C GLY A 565 14.42 -41.89 14.34
N LYS A 566 14.61 -41.08 13.28
CA LYS A 566 15.86 -40.36 12.99
C LYS A 566 15.95 -38.94 13.57
N PHE A 567 15.04 -38.58 14.48
CA PHE A 567 15.12 -37.35 15.26
C PHE A 567 15.37 -37.72 16.73
N ASN A 568 16.65 -37.96 17.03
CA ASN A 568 17.22 -37.78 18.37
C ASN A 568 18.18 -36.58 18.29
#